data_AF-A0A955PWF7-F1
#
_entry.id   AF-A0A955PWF7-F1
#
_cell.length_a   1.000
_cell.length_b   1.000
_cell.length_c   1.000
_cell.angle_alpha   90.00
_cell.angle_beta   90.00
_cell.angle_gamma   90.00
#
_symmetry.space_group_name_H-M   'P 1'
#
loop_
_entity.id
_entity.type
_entity.pdbx_description
1 polymer ?
#
loop_
_entity_poly.entity_id
_entity_poly.type
_entity_poly.pdbx_seq_one_letter_code
_entity_poly.pdbx_strand_id
1 'polypeptide(L)'
;MWVVTAEQMQTLDRRTIQETKVPAITLMERAGTGAMTHLIEAYGSPKGKKVVIFCGKGNNGGDGFVVARLLAKRGAKLKVALMAPLKALSPDAKIMYRRLSKIIRPSLFTVNPSEESLHSLTQDADILIDALLGTGLSSAVRPPYSSAIEAMNASQAFTLAIDIPSGLDSNTGAILGTAVQSDLTVTFGCPKLGLYVGSAIDKVGTIQVVDIGIPQEFVMDLKPQIHLLSQKMVRPLIPLRPRSSHKGTFGHAGIVGGSQGKTGAPAMAGLGALRIGAGLATVATPQSISPILESKLLEVMTEPMPESSQHLLGMEAYPGLLAFAAKKSALAFGPGLGTSPETTEVLRHLLPQLEAPCILDADALNGLAQHHQIFSALKRPPILT
;
A
#
# COMPACT_ATOMS: atom_id res chain seq x y z
N MET A 1 -10.33 -5.13 -3.60
CA MET A 1 -9.97 -4.74 -4.97
C MET A 1 -8.71 -5.51 -5.32
N TRP A 2 -8.70 -6.20 -6.46
CA TRP A 2 -7.50 -6.90 -6.92
C TRP A 2 -6.42 -5.91 -7.33
N VAL A 3 -5.18 -6.21 -6.98
CA VAL A 3 -3.99 -5.46 -7.36
C VAL A 3 -3.20 -6.33 -8.34
N VAL A 4 -2.70 -5.72 -9.41
CA VAL A 4 -2.08 -6.46 -10.52
C VAL A 4 -0.69 -5.92 -10.84
N THR A 5 0.10 -6.70 -11.57
CA THR A 5 1.34 -6.22 -12.19
C THR A 5 1.05 -5.40 -13.44
N ALA A 6 2.03 -4.63 -13.91
CA ALA A 6 1.95 -3.92 -15.18
C ALA A 6 1.61 -4.86 -16.36
N GLU A 7 2.24 -6.04 -16.41
CA GLU A 7 2.01 -7.04 -17.45
C GLU A 7 0.59 -7.63 -17.40
N GLN A 8 0.09 -7.92 -16.20
CA GLN A 8 -1.28 -8.37 -15.99
C GLN A 8 -2.28 -7.30 -16.45
N MET A 9 -2.05 -6.03 -16.10
CA MET A 9 -2.91 -4.94 -16.53
C MET A 9 -2.91 -4.77 -18.06
N GLN A 10 -1.73 -4.81 -18.69
CA GLN A 10 -1.62 -4.79 -20.17
C GLN A 10 -2.35 -5.96 -20.82
N THR A 11 -2.33 -7.13 -20.19
CA THR A 11 -3.09 -8.30 -20.64
C THR A 11 -4.59 -8.05 -20.53
N LEU A 12 -5.07 -7.47 -19.42
CA LEU A 12 -6.49 -7.12 -19.25
C LEU A 12 -6.96 -6.11 -20.29
N ASP A 13 -6.18 -5.07 -20.56
CA ASP A 13 -6.49 -4.09 -21.61
C ASP A 13 -6.58 -4.77 -22.97
N ARG A 14 -5.58 -5.58 -23.33
CA ARG A 14 -5.55 -6.32 -24.61
C ARG A 14 -6.76 -7.24 -24.75
N ARG A 15 -7.07 -8.05 -23.73
CA ARG A 15 -8.23 -8.95 -23.73
C ARG A 15 -9.52 -8.17 -23.87
N THR A 16 -9.68 -7.08 -23.11
CA THR A 16 -10.86 -6.21 -23.20
C THR A 16 -11.04 -5.69 -24.62
N ILE A 17 -9.99 -5.17 -25.25
CA ILE A 17 -10.07 -4.65 -26.63
C ILE A 17 -10.42 -5.75 -27.63
N GLN A 18 -9.78 -6.91 -27.53
CA GLN A 18 -9.86 -7.96 -28.54
C GLN A 18 -11.11 -8.84 -28.40
N GLU A 19 -11.49 -9.20 -27.19
CA GLU A 19 -12.57 -10.14 -26.89
C GLU A 19 -13.92 -9.43 -26.79
N THR A 20 -13.98 -8.25 -26.15
CA THR A 20 -15.24 -7.49 -26.02
C THR A 20 -15.51 -6.53 -27.19
N LYS A 21 -14.53 -6.39 -28.10
CA LYS A 21 -14.57 -5.45 -29.24
C LYS A 21 -14.73 -3.98 -28.84
N VAL A 22 -14.44 -3.62 -27.60
CA VAL A 22 -14.39 -2.22 -27.15
C VAL A 22 -13.10 -1.56 -27.68
N PRO A 23 -13.18 -0.47 -28.45
CA PRO A 23 -11.98 0.19 -28.97
C PRO A 23 -11.07 0.73 -27.85
N ALA A 24 -9.74 0.68 -28.03
CA ALA A 24 -8.76 1.23 -27.09
C ALA A 24 -9.03 2.71 -26.76
N ILE A 25 -9.41 3.50 -27.77
CA ILE A 25 -9.82 4.90 -27.63
C ILE A 25 -11.02 5.10 -26.70
N THR A 26 -11.90 4.10 -26.54
CA THR A 26 -13.03 4.15 -25.62
C THR A 26 -12.57 3.94 -24.18
N LEU A 27 -11.62 3.03 -23.96
CA LEU A 27 -11.00 2.84 -22.64
C LEU A 27 -10.26 4.12 -22.20
N MET A 28 -9.50 4.73 -23.11
CA MET A 28 -8.80 6.00 -22.89
C MET A 28 -9.76 7.17 -22.58
N GLU A 29 -10.90 7.25 -23.27
CA GLU A 29 -11.93 8.26 -22.98
C GLU A 29 -12.57 8.05 -21.59
N ARG A 30 -12.79 6.79 -21.17
CA ARG A 30 -13.28 6.46 -19.81
C ARG A 30 -12.24 6.82 -18.75
N ALA A 31 -10.98 6.44 -18.97
CA ALA A 31 -9.86 6.74 -18.09
C ALA A 31 -9.73 8.25 -17.85
N GLY A 32 -9.59 9.05 -18.92
CA GLY A 32 -9.49 10.50 -18.81
C GLY A 32 -10.75 11.18 -18.25
N THR A 33 -11.94 10.62 -18.50
CA THR A 33 -13.19 11.14 -17.89
C THR A 33 -13.20 10.89 -16.38
N GLY A 34 -12.84 9.69 -15.92
CA GLY A 34 -12.78 9.38 -14.50
C GLY A 34 -11.69 10.17 -13.77
N ALA A 35 -10.51 10.33 -14.38
CA ALA A 35 -9.44 11.18 -13.84
C ALA A 35 -9.91 12.63 -13.66
N MET A 36 -10.65 13.17 -14.63
CA MET A 36 -11.24 14.49 -14.53
C MET A 36 -12.29 14.60 -13.42
N THR A 37 -13.10 13.55 -13.21
CA THR A 37 -14.10 13.51 -12.12
C THR A 37 -13.41 13.57 -10.77
N HIS A 38 -12.41 12.71 -10.52
CA HIS A 38 -11.68 12.69 -9.25
C HIS A 38 -10.85 13.95 -9.02
N LEU A 39 -10.32 14.57 -10.08
CA LEU A 39 -9.69 15.89 -9.98
C LEU A 39 -10.68 16.93 -9.44
N ILE A 40 -11.90 16.97 -9.98
CA ILE A 40 -12.93 17.91 -9.52
C ILE A 40 -13.33 17.62 -8.07
N GLU A 41 -13.45 16.35 -7.68
CA GLU A 41 -13.79 15.96 -6.30
C GLU A 41 -12.72 16.38 -5.29
N ALA A 42 -11.44 16.22 -5.66
CA ALA A 42 -10.32 16.54 -4.77
C ALA A 42 -9.99 18.04 -4.72
N TYR A 43 -9.99 18.72 -5.87
CA TYR A 43 -9.54 20.12 -6.00
C TYR A 43 -10.70 21.12 -6.08
N GLY A 44 -11.83 20.72 -6.65
CA GLY A 44 -12.96 21.60 -6.96
C GLY A 44 -13.03 22.07 -8.42
N SER A 45 -13.73 23.18 -8.66
CA SER A 45 -14.00 23.66 -10.02
C SER A 45 -12.73 24.14 -10.74
N PRO A 46 -12.46 23.67 -11.98
CA PRO A 46 -11.29 24.08 -12.76
C PRO A 46 -11.49 25.41 -13.50
N LYS A 47 -12.68 26.03 -13.42
CA LYS A 47 -13.01 27.23 -14.19
C LYS A 47 -12.09 28.38 -13.81
N GLY A 48 -11.37 28.94 -14.79
CA GLY A 48 -10.44 30.06 -14.61
C GLY A 48 -9.06 29.68 -14.07
N LYS A 49 -8.85 28.42 -13.66
CA LYS A 49 -7.59 27.90 -13.12
C LYS A 49 -6.56 27.68 -14.21
N LYS A 50 -5.30 28.01 -13.92
CA LYS A 50 -4.13 27.75 -14.78
C LYS A 50 -3.74 26.27 -14.62
N VAL A 51 -3.93 25.48 -15.67
CA VAL A 51 -3.65 24.04 -15.64
C VAL A 51 -2.59 23.70 -16.68
N VAL A 52 -1.54 23.03 -16.25
CA VAL A 52 -0.48 22.54 -17.13
C VAL A 52 -0.51 21.02 -17.17
N ILE A 53 -0.63 20.46 -18.37
CA ILE A 53 -0.55 19.01 -18.58
C ILE A 53 0.76 18.66 -19.24
N PHE A 54 1.52 17.77 -18.61
CA PHE A 54 2.75 17.20 -19.13
C PHE A 54 2.45 15.86 -19.79
N CYS A 55 2.50 15.83 -21.12
CA CYS A 55 2.20 14.63 -21.91
C CYS A 55 3.49 13.99 -22.41
N GLY A 56 3.58 12.66 -22.26
CA GLY A 56 4.53 11.84 -22.97
C GLY A 56 4.03 11.42 -24.36
N LYS A 57 4.81 10.56 -25.02
CA LYS A 57 4.49 10.05 -26.36
C LYS A 57 3.50 8.88 -26.39
N GLY A 58 3.39 8.15 -25.27
CA GLY A 58 2.63 6.91 -25.17
C GLY A 58 1.16 7.11 -24.83
N ASN A 59 0.49 6.02 -24.47
CA ASN A 59 -0.93 6.03 -24.13
C ASN A 59 -1.24 6.89 -22.89
N ASN A 60 -0.33 6.97 -21.91
CA ASN A 60 -0.50 7.87 -20.76
C ASN A 60 -0.64 9.34 -21.20
N GLY A 61 0.16 9.76 -22.19
CA GLY A 61 0.01 11.09 -22.80
C GLY A 61 -1.32 11.26 -23.53
N GLY A 62 -1.84 10.17 -24.11
CA GLY A 62 -3.19 10.09 -24.68
C GLY A 62 -4.30 10.35 -23.66
N ASP A 63 -4.23 9.71 -22.49
CA ASP A 63 -5.13 9.97 -21.36
C ASP A 63 -5.03 11.44 -20.91
N GLY A 64 -3.81 11.98 -20.83
CA GLY A 64 -3.55 13.40 -20.57
C GLY A 64 -4.25 14.33 -21.57
N PHE A 65 -4.26 14.00 -22.87
CA PHE A 65 -5.00 14.78 -23.87
C PHE A 65 -6.52 14.71 -23.70
N VAL A 66 -7.06 13.58 -23.23
CA VAL A 66 -8.49 13.47 -22.89
C VAL A 66 -8.81 14.41 -21.73
N VAL A 67 -8.03 14.36 -20.65
CA VAL A 67 -8.22 15.24 -19.47
C VAL A 67 -8.11 16.71 -19.87
N ALA A 68 -7.07 17.07 -20.63
CA ALA A 68 -6.88 18.42 -21.17
C ALA A 68 -8.12 18.90 -21.94
N ARG A 69 -8.68 18.06 -22.80
CA ARG A 69 -9.87 18.40 -23.61
C ARG A 69 -11.09 18.66 -22.72
N LEU A 70 -11.27 17.87 -21.68
CA LEU A 70 -12.39 18.01 -20.73
C LEU A 70 -12.23 19.27 -19.85
N LEU A 71 -11.01 19.59 -19.44
CA LEU A 71 -10.70 20.82 -18.72
C LEU A 71 -10.94 22.07 -19.57
N ALA A 72 -10.57 22.02 -20.86
CA ALA A 72 -10.77 23.13 -21.80
C ALA A 72 -12.26 23.49 -21.89
N LYS A 73 -13.11 22.46 -22.04
CA LYS A 73 -14.57 22.59 -22.09
C LYS A 73 -15.18 23.14 -20.79
N ARG A 74 -14.50 23.00 -19.66
CA ARG A 74 -14.92 23.54 -18.35
C ARG A 74 -14.30 24.91 -18.02
N GLY A 75 -13.61 25.53 -18.97
CA GLY A 75 -13.09 26.90 -18.83
C GLY A 75 -11.77 27.01 -18.07
N ALA A 76 -10.99 25.92 -17.99
CA ALA A 76 -9.61 25.98 -17.50
C ALA A 76 -8.71 26.75 -18.48
N LYS A 77 -7.73 27.49 -17.95
CA LYS A 77 -6.68 28.15 -18.72
C LYS A 77 -5.54 27.16 -18.94
N LEU A 78 -5.56 26.47 -20.07
CA LEU A 78 -4.67 25.33 -20.33
C LEU A 78 -3.35 25.70 -21.00
N LYS A 79 -2.30 24.98 -20.60
CA LYS A 79 -1.07 24.77 -21.36
C LYS A 79 -0.77 23.27 -21.42
N VAL A 80 -0.25 22.82 -22.55
CA VAL A 80 0.13 21.42 -22.75
C VAL A 80 1.60 21.36 -23.11
N ALA A 81 2.40 20.71 -22.27
CA ALA A 81 3.81 20.47 -22.49
C ALA A 81 3.99 19.04 -23.03
N LEU A 82 4.42 18.91 -24.28
CA LEU A 82 4.61 17.60 -24.92
C LEU A 82 6.11 17.26 -24.99
N MET A 83 6.54 16.20 -24.30
CA MET A 83 7.96 15.81 -24.19
C MET A 83 8.51 15.07 -25.42
N ALA A 84 7.76 15.03 -26.52
CA ALA A 84 8.14 14.35 -27.74
C ALA A 84 7.58 15.06 -28.97
N PRO A 85 8.21 14.93 -30.15
CA PRO A 85 7.63 15.47 -31.37
C PRO A 85 6.32 14.75 -31.72
N LEU A 86 5.36 15.45 -32.34
CA LEU A 86 4.03 14.91 -32.69
C LEU A 86 4.08 13.63 -33.53
N LYS A 87 5.13 13.45 -34.34
CA LYS A 87 5.35 12.24 -35.16
C LYS A 87 5.64 10.99 -34.33
N ALA A 88 6.09 11.15 -33.09
CA ALA A 88 6.44 10.06 -32.18
C ALA A 88 5.28 9.62 -31.27
N LEU A 89 4.11 10.29 -31.34
CA LEU A 89 2.93 9.88 -30.59
C LEU A 89 2.47 8.48 -30.99
N SER A 90 2.04 7.69 -30.01
CA SER A 90 1.35 6.42 -30.28
C SER A 90 0.07 6.66 -31.11
N PRO A 91 -0.44 5.63 -31.82
CA PRO A 91 -1.64 5.78 -32.64
C PRO A 91 -2.83 6.37 -31.87
N ASP A 92 -3.09 5.88 -30.65
CA ASP A 92 -4.20 6.34 -29.81
C ASP A 92 -3.95 7.75 -29.26
N ALA A 93 -2.73 8.05 -28.78
CA ALA A 93 -2.36 9.39 -28.32
C ALA A 93 -2.50 10.42 -29.44
N LYS A 94 -2.15 10.06 -30.69
CA LYS A 94 -2.30 10.91 -31.87
C LYS A 94 -3.77 11.22 -32.18
N ILE A 95 -4.67 10.26 -31.96
CA ILE A 95 -6.11 10.48 -32.11
C ILE A 95 -6.61 11.47 -31.05
N MET A 96 -6.21 11.31 -29.78
CA MET A 96 -6.63 12.23 -28.71
C MET A 96 -6.03 13.62 -28.85
N TYR A 97 -4.76 13.72 -29.25
CA TYR A 97 -4.14 14.99 -29.64
C TYR A 97 -4.97 15.73 -30.71
N ARG A 98 -5.36 15.03 -31.80
CA ARG A 98 -6.20 15.62 -32.87
C ARG A 98 -7.58 16.07 -32.38
N ARG A 99 -8.16 15.39 -31.39
CA ARG A 99 -9.43 15.80 -30.78
C ARG A 99 -9.25 17.06 -29.94
N LEU A 100 -8.17 17.15 -29.17
CA LEU A 100 -7.82 18.32 -28.38
C LEU A 100 -7.47 19.54 -29.25
N SER A 101 -6.70 19.36 -30.32
CA SER A 101 -6.25 20.43 -31.20
C SER A 101 -7.38 21.12 -31.96
N LYS A 102 -8.57 20.51 -32.03
CA LYS A 102 -9.79 21.14 -32.57
C LYS A 102 -10.48 22.09 -31.58
N ILE A 103 -10.12 22.01 -30.30
CA ILE A 103 -10.76 22.74 -29.19
C ILE A 103 -9.85 23.86 -28.67
N ILE A 104 -8.54 23.64 -28.65
CA ILE A 104 -7.57 24.61 -28.15
C ILE A 104 -6.65 25.14 -29.26
N ARG A 105 -6.16 26.37 -29.10
CA ARG A 105 -5.28 27.02 -30.08
C ARG A 105 -3.90 26.33 -30.11
N PRO A 106 -3.22 26.26 -31.27
CA PRO A 106 -1.87 25.70 -31.38
C PRO A 106 -0.85 26.33 -30.42
N SER A 107 -0.98 27.62 -30.11
CA SER A 107 -0.10 28.36 -29.19
C SER A 107 -0.19 27.93 -27.72
N LEU A 108 -1.11 27.02 -27.39
CA LEU A 108 -1.21 26.42 -26.05
C LEU A 108 -0.40 25.13 -25.92
N PHE A 109 0.17 24.62 -27.02
CA PHE A 109 1.09 23.50 -27.01
C PHE A 109 2.54 24.00 -27.00
N THR A 110 3.35 23.43 -26.12
CA THR A 110 4.81 23.57 -26.12
C THR A 110 5.42 22.20 -26.38
N VAL A 111 6.02 22.00 -27.55
CA VAL A 111 6.59 20.71 -27.97
C VAL A 111 8.08 20.72 -27.71
N ASN A 112 8.60 19.69 -27.05
CA ASN A 112 9.99 19.59 -26.60
C ASN A 112 10.45 20.86 -25.86
N PRO A 113 9.77 21.24 -24.75
CA PRO A 113 10.14 22.44 -24.01
C PRO A 113 11.60 22.35 -23.51
N SER A 114 12.27 23.50 -23.51
CA SER A 114 13.53 23.67 -22.77
C SER A 114 13.28 23.65 -21.27
N GLU A 115 14.34 23.50 -20.47
CA GLU A 115 14.24 23.56 -18.99
C GLU A 115 13.68 24.89 -18.50
N GLU A 116 14.10 26.00 -19.08
CA GLU A 116 13.54 27.33 -18.78
C GLU A 116 12.04 27.39 -19.07
N SER A 117 11.60 26.80 -20.19
CA SER A 117 10.18 26.72 -20.53
C SER A 117 9.41 25.83 -19.54
N LEU A 118 10.01 24.75 -19.03
CA LEU A 118 9.39 23.88 -18.02
C LEU A 118 9.16 24.67 -16.72
N HIS A 119 10.17 25.38 -16.22
CA HIS A 119 10.03 26.23 -15.03
C HIS A 119 8.99 27.34 -15.21
N SER A 120 8.98 28.03 -16.36
CA SER A 120 8.00 29.07 -16.65
C SER A 120 6.57 28.53 -16.68
N LEU A 121 6.36 27.30 -17.15
CA LEU A 121 5.06 26.65 -17.16
C LEU A 121 4.58 26.34 -15.74
N THR A 122 5.46 25.93 -14.82
CA THR A 122 5.06 25.47 -13.48
C THR A 122 4.97 26.57 -12.42
N GLN A 123 5.61 27.74 -12.63
CA GLN A 123 5.70 28.81 -11.63
C GLN A 123 4.34 29.35 -11.16
N ASP A 124 3.38 29.43 -12.08
CA ASP A 124 2.09 30.09 -11.89
C ASP A 124 0.89 29.12 -11.98
N ALA A 125 1.17 27.82 -12.05
CA ALA A 125 0.13 26.82 -12.22
C ALA A 125 -0.70 26.68 -10.94
N ASP A 126 -2.01 26.54 -11.10
CA ASP A 126 -2.89 26.11 -10.01
C ASP A 126 -2.88 24.57 -9.89
N ILE A 127 -2.80 23.89 -11.05
CA ILE A 127 -2.88 22.43 -11.17
C ILE A 127 -1.85 21.95 -12.19
N LEU A 128 -1.10 20.92 -11.84
CA LEU A 128 -0.23 20.16 -12.74
C LEU A 128 -0.83 18.77 -12.96
N ILE A 129 -0.73 18.28 -14.20
CA ILE A 129 -1.17 16.93 -14.55
C ILE A 129 0.00 16.19 -15.17
N ASP A 130 0.45 15.16 -14.46
CA ASP A 130 1.45 14.23 -14.94
C ASP A 130 0.79 13.15 -15.79
N ALA A 131 1.07 13.20 -17.09
CA ALA A 131 0.72 12.20 -18.09
C ALA A 131 1.96 11.81 -18.92
N LEU A 132 3.14 11.82 -18.29
CA LEU A 132 4.44 11.63 -18.95
C LEU A 132 4.72 10.15 -19.26
N LEU A 133 4.76 9.32 -18.23
CA LEU A 133 5.17 7.92 -18.28
C LEU A 133 4.15 7.09 -17.48
N GLY A 134 3.79 5.92 -17.99
CA GLY A 134 2.87 5.00 -17.31
C GLY A 134 3.55 3.67 -16.99
N THR A 135 2.79 2.58 -17.08
CA THR A 135 3.25 1.22 -16.72
C THR A 135 4.40 0.62 -17.54
N GLY A 136 4.83 1.29 -18.61
CA GLY A 136 5.91 0.82 -19.49
C GLY A 136 7.33 1.23 -19.07
N LEU A 137 7.50 1.92 -17.94
CA LEU A 137 8.82 2.34 -17.47
C LEU A 137 9.58 1.16 -16.85
N SER A 138 10.81 0.92 -17.32
CA SER A 138 11.68 -0.17 -16.84
C SER A 138 13.13 0.24 -16.60
N SER A 139 13.43 1.53 -16.72
CA SER A 139 14.79 2.06 -16.50
C SER A 139 14.73 3.46 -15.90
N ALA A 140 15.85 3.91 -15.34
CA ALA A 140 15.97 5.24 -14.75
C ALA A 140 15.52 6.34 -15.74
N VAL A 141 14.67 7.24 -15.26
CA VAL A 141 14.19 8.38 -16.04
C VAL A 141 15.35 9.31 -16.37
N ARG A 142 15.38 9.77 -17.61
CA ARG A 142 16.40 10.67 -18.15
C ARG A 142 15.75 11.91 -18.76
N PRO A 143 16.52 12.98 -19.05
CA PRO A 143 16.02 14.11 -19.80
C PRO A 143 15.42 13.68 -21.16
N PRO A 144 14.34 14.33 -21.63
CA PRO A 144 13.71 15.51 -21.04
C PRO A 144 12.71 15.21 -19.90
N TYR A 145 12.40 13.94 -19.64
CA TYR A 145 11.37 13.57 -18.66
C TYR A 145 11.79 13.89 -17.22
N SER A 146 13.05 13.65 -16.85
CA SER A 146 13.53 13.97 -15.50
C SER A 146 13.45 15.47 -15.21
N SER A 147 13.84 16.33 -16.16
CA SER A 147 13.75 17.79 -16.02
C SER A 147 12.30 18.25 -15.85
N ALA A 148 11.34 17.61 -16.54
CA ALA A 148 9.91 17.92 -16.37
C ALA A 148 9.41 17.51 -14.98
N ILE A 149 9.80 16.33 -14.49
CA ILE A 149 9.46 15.84 -13.15
C ILE A 149 10.01 16.80 -12.08
N GLU A 150 11.26 17.23 -12.22
CA GLU A 150 11.90 18.16 -11.28
C GLU A 150 11.19 19.53 -11.27
N ALA A 151 10.82 20.05 -12.45
CA ALA A 151 10.05 21.30 -12.54
C ALA A 151 8.65 21.18 -11.93
N MET A 152 8.01 20.02 -12.01
CA MET A 152 6.73 19.74 -11.35
C MET A 152 6.89 19.69 -9.83
N ASN A 153 7.87 18.93 -9.34
CA ASN A 153 8.12 18.76 -7.90
C ASN A 153 8.56 20.05 -7.20
N ALA A 154 9.16 20.99 -7.94
CA ALA A 154 9.52 22.31 -7.42
C ALA A 154 8.32 23.27 -7.30
N SER A 155 7.18 22.95 -7.93
CA SER A 155 5.97 23.76 -7.87
C SER A 155 5.18 23.53 -6.57
N GLN A 156 4.37 24.51 -6.19
CA GLN A 156 3.39 24.40 -5.09
C GLN A 156 1.97 24.09 -5.61
N ALA A 157 1.83 23.85 -6.90
CA ALA A 157 0.56 23.54 -7.55
C ALA A 157 0.05 22.15 -7.17
N PHE A 158 -1.28 21.99 -7.17
CA PHE A 158 -1.89 20.68 -6.95
C PHE A 158 -1.52 19.73 -8.10
N THR A 159 -0.93 18.58 -7.80
CA THR A 159 -0.40 17.66 -8.80
C THR A 159 -1.24 16.38 -8.88
N LEU A 160 -1.84 16.15 -10.04
CA LEU A 160 -2.54 14.92 -10.41
C LEU A 160 -1.63 14.03 -11.26
N ALA A 161 -1.37 12.80 -10.83
CA ALA A 161 -0.76 11.77 -11.67
C ALA A 161 -1.80 10.90 -12.37
N ILE A 162 -1.64 10.72 -13.67
CA ILE A 162 -2.44 9.83 -14.51
C ILE A 162 -1.78 8.46 -14.52
N ASP A 163 -2.55 7.46 -14.13
CA ASP A 163 -2.21 6.05 -14.00
C ASP A 163 -1.21 5.73 -12.87
N ILE A 164 -0.01 6.30 -12.93
CA ILE A 164 1.07 6.20 -11.94
C ILE A 164 1.91 7.48 -12.01
N PRO A 165 2.38 8.05 -10.88
CA PRO A 165 3.39 9.10 -10.91
C PRO A 165 4.61 8.68 -11.73
N SER A 166 4.89 9.44 -12.77
CA SER A 166 5.98 9.19 -13.71
C SER A 166 7.29 9.10 -12.96
N GLY A 167 8.05 8.05 -13.24
CA GLY A 167 9.30 7.74 -12.56
C GLY A 167 9.21 6.64 -11.50
N LEU A 168 8.01 6.16 -11.19
CA LEU A 168 7.82 4.99 -10.35
C LEU A 168 7.78 3.71 -11.18
N ASP A 169 8.42 2.65 -10.67
CA ASP A 169 8.22 1.30 -11.14
C ASP A 169 6.85 0.77 -10.69
N SER A 170 6.06 0.31 -11.65
CA SER A 170 4.65 -0.08 -11.43
C SER A 170 4.47 -1.38 -10.65
N ASN A 171 5.51 -2.20 -10.54
CA ASN A 171 5.46 -3.49 -9.87
C ASN A 171 6.08 -3.41 -8.48
N THR A 172 7.15 -2.64 -8.32
CA THR A 172 7.97 -2.62 -7.10
C THR A 172 7.83 -1.36 -6.26
N GLY A 173 7.29 -0.27 -6.84
CA GLY A 173 7.21 1.03 -6.18
C GLY A 173 8.56 1.71 -5.99
N ALA A 174 9.61 1.22 -6.66
CA ALA A 174 10.92 1.85 -6.66
C ALA A 174 10.89 3.16 -7.46
N ILE A 175 11.66 4.15 -7.00
CA ILE A 175 11.93 5.37 -7.76
C ILE A 175 13.03 5.08 -8.77
N LEU A 176 12.72 5.19 -10.05
CA LEU A 176 13.64 4.96 -11.16
C LEU A 176 14.31 6.29 -11.55
N GLY A 177 15.28 6.74 -10.76
CA GLY A 177 15.98 8.02 -10.95
C GLY A 177 15.30 9.17 -10.22
N THR A 178 14.20 9.69 -10.77
CA THR A 178 13.34 10.70 -10.13
C THR A 178 11.89 10.38 -10.40
N ALA A 179 10.98 10.77 -9.50
CA ALA A 179 9.55 10.51 -9.62
C ALA A 179 8.72 11.74 -9.25
N VAL A 180 7.56 11.87 -9.90
CA VAL A 180 6.58 12.92 -9.58
C VAL A 180 6.06 12.74 -8.15
N GLN A 181 6.04 13.84 -7.40
CA GLN A 181 5.30 13.98 -6.16
C GLN A 181 3.88 14.42 -6.51
N SER A 182 2.89 13.56 -6.27
CA SER A 182 1.49 13.84 -6.56
C SER A 182 0.67 13.99 -5.28
N ASP A 183 -0.34 14.84 -5.33
CA ASP A 183 -1.37 14.94 -4.29
C ASP A 183 -2.47 13.90 -4.51
N LEU A 184 -2.73 13.59 -5.79
CA LEU A 184 -3.72 12.62 -6.24
C LEU A 184 -3.13 11.79 -7.38
N THR A 185 -3.25 10.47 -7.28
CA THR A 185 -3.01 9.53 -8.39
C THR A 185 -4.33 8.90 -8.79
N VAL A 186 -4.70 8.99 -10.07
CA VAL A 186 -5.86 8.27 -10.62
C VAL A 186 -5.39 7.12 -11.51
N THR A 187 -5.63 5.90 -11.07
CA THR A 187 -5.30 4.66 -11.79
C THR A 187 -6.53 4.03 -12.43
N PHE A 188 -6.32 3.22 -13.47
CA PHE A 188 -7.40 2.66 -14.28
C PHE A 188 -7.54 1.15 -14.13
N GLY A 189 -8.78 0.66 -14.08
CA GLY A 189 -9.06 -0.78 -13.98
C GLY A 189 -8.63 -1.37 -12.65
N CYS A 190 -7.59 -2.21 -12.66
CA CYS A 190 -6.98 -2.73 -11.44
C CYS A 190 -5.77 -1.88 -11.07
N PRO A 191 -5.63 -1.40 -9.82
CA PRO A 191 -4.46 -0.64 -9.43
C PRO A 191 -3.21 -1.52 -9.45
N LYS A 192 -2.06 -0.91 -9.72
CA LYS A 192 -0.79 -1.64 -9.84
C LYS A 192 -0.10 -1.75 -8.48
N LEU A 193 0.63 -2.83 -8.25
CA LEU A 193 1.30 -3.11 -6.97
C LEU A 193 2.20 -1.97 -6.51
N GLY A 194 2.99 -1.40 -7.42
CA GLY A 194 3.95 -0.35 -7.14
C GLY A 194 3.33 0.95 -6.60
N LEU A 195 2.00 1.12 -6.63
CA LEU A 195 1.34 2.25 -5.98
C LEU A 195 1.24 2.10 -4.45
N TYR A 196 1.40 0.90 -3.90
CA TYR A 196 1.14 0.60 -2.49
C TYR A 196 2.36 0.10 -1.70
N VAL A 197 3.52 0.01 -2.33
CA VAL A 197 4.73 -0.58 -1.75
C VAL A 197 5.97 0.26 -2.04
N GLY A 198 7.05 0.02 -1.30
CA GLY A 198 8.33 0.70 -1.51
C GLY A 198 8.24 2.21 -1.28
N SER A 199 9.14 2.96 -1.92
CA SER A 199 9.21 4.43 -1.79
C SER A 199 8.09 5.17 -2.52
N ALA A 200 7.29 4.48 -3.32
CA ALA A 200 6.14 5.07 -4.01
C ALA A 200 5.09 5.61 -3.04
N ILE A 201 4.95 5.02 -1.85
CA ILE A 201 3.95 5.46 -0.85
C ILE A 201 4.10 6.93 -0.46
N ASP A 202 5.33 7.45 -0.56
CA ASP A 202 5.65 8.85 -0.26
C ASP A 202 5.36 9.79 -1.44
N LYS A 203 5.06 9.25 -2.63
CA LYS A 203 4.94 9.98 -3.91
C LYS A 203 3.54 9.98 -4.52
N VAL A 204 2.75 8.95 -4.25
CA VAL A 204 1.46 8.70 -4.93
C VAL A 204 0.29 9.55 -4.44
N GLY A 205 0.42 10.20 -3.27
CA GLY A 205 -0.68 10.94 -2.66
C GLY A 205 -1.91 10.07 -2.41
N THR A 206 -3.10 10.64 -2.59
CA THR A 206 -4.35 9.87 -2.52
C THR A 206 -4.52 9.05 -3.81
N ILE A 207 -4.84 7.76 -3.69
CA ILE A 207 -5.09 6.91 -4.85
C ILE A 207 -6.60 6.79 -5.10
N GLN A 208 -7.03 7.05 -6.33
CA GLN A 208 -8.39 6.78 -6.81
C GLN A 208 -8.34 5.80 -7.99
N VAL A 209 -9.30 4.88 -8.04
CA VAL A 209 -9.37 3.84 -9.07
C VAL A 209 -10.61 4.04 -9.92
N VAL A 210 -10.42 4.23 -11.22
CA VAL A 210 -11.50 4.41 -12.19
C VAL A 210 -11.79 3.08 -12.87
N ASP A 211 -13.06 2.68 -12.85
CA ASP A 211 -13.53 1.57 -13.67
C ASP A 211 -13.60 2.00 -15.14
N ILE A 212 -12.75 1.39 -15.98
CA ILE A 212 -12.71 1.61 -17.43
C ILE A 212 -13.51 0.56 -18.21
N GLY A 213 -14.22 -0.33 -17.52
CA GLY A 213 -15.07 -1.37 -18.08
C GLY A 213 -14.32 -2.64 -18.43
N ILE A 214 -13.32 -3.03 -17.63
CA ILE A 214 -12.67 -4.35 -17.75
C ILE A 214 -13.60 -5.39 -17.11
N PRO A 215 -14.01 -6.44 -17.84
CA PRO A 215 -14.84 -7.50 -17.29
C PRO A 215 -14.17 -8.18 -16.09
N GLN A 216 -14.93 -8.36 -15.01
CA GLN A 216 -14.42 -9.00 -13.79
C GLN A 216 -13.97 -10.45 -14.05
N GLU A 217 -14.63 -11.16 -14.96
CA GLU A 217 -14.23 -12.50 -15.41
C GLU A 217 -12.78 -12.52 -15.93
N PHE A 218 -12.36 -11.52 -16.70
CA PHE A 218 -10.98 -11.45 -17.21
C PHE A 218 -9.98 -11.24 -16.09
N VAL A 219 -10.34 -10.46 -15.07
CA VAL A 219 -9.51 -10.28 -13.87
C VAL A 219 -9.37 -11.61 -13.12
N MET A 220 -10.47 -12.36 -12.95
CA MET A 220 -10.45 -13.63 -12.23
C MET A 220 -9.69 -14.73 -13.00
N ASP A 221 -9.77 -14.75 -14.33
CA ASP A 221 -9.02 -15.68 -15.19
C ASP A 221 -7.50 -15.57 -14.99
N LEU A 222 -6.99 -14.37 -14.69
CA LEU A 222 -5.57 -14.15 -14.40
C LEU A 222 -5.12 -14.71 -13.06
N LYS A 223 -6.07 -15.15 -12.20
CA LYS A 223 -5.81 -15.64 -10.84
C LYS A 223 -4.87 -14.72 -10.05
N PRO A 224 -5.21 -13.42 -9.92
CA PRO A 224 -4.38 -12.46 -9.20
C PRO A 224 -4.18 -12.91 -7.76
N GLN A 225 -2.97 -12.67 -7.24
CA GLN A 225 -2.57 -13.13 -5.92
C GLN A 225 -2.64 -12.02 -4.87
N ILE A 226 -2.80 -10.76 -5.29
CA ILE A 226 -2.68 -9.60 -4.43
C ILE A 226 -4.01 -8.87 -4.36
N HIS A 227 -4.48 -8.62 -3.15
CA HIS A 227 -5.75 -7.95 -2.92
C HIS A 227 -5.59 -6.84 -1.88
N LEU A 228 -6.07 -5.65 -2.22
CA LEU A 228 -6.10 -4.53 -1.29
C LEU A 228 -7.19 -4.75 -0.24
N LEU A 229 -6.80 -4.72 1.03
CA LEU A 229 -7.73 -4.77 2.15
C LEU A 229 -8.67 -3.57 2.07
N SER A 230 -9.97 -3.84 2.12
CA SER A 230 -10.99 -2.79 2.12
C SER A 230 -11.97 -3.04 3.26
N GLN A 231 -12.67 -2.00 3.69
CA GLN A 231 -13.71 -2.12 4.71
C GLN A 231 -14.75 -3.19 4.33
N LYS A 232 -15.15 -3.27 3.05
CA LYS A 232 -16.08 -4.29 2.55
C LYS A 232 -15.52 -5.72 2.69
N MET A 233 -14.22 -5.89 2.52
CA MET A 233 -13.55 -7.18 2.70
C MET A 233 -13.40 -7.56 4.18
N VAL A 234 -13.02 -6.60 5.03
CA VAL A 234 -12.74 -6.87 6.45
C VAL A 234 -14.03 -7.05 7.26
N ARG A 235 -15.09 -6.28 6.96
CA ARG A 235 -16.35 -6.31 7.72
C ARG A 235 -16.93 -7.71 7.95
N PRO A 236 -17.07 -8.61 6.95
CA PRO A 236 -17.59 -9.95 7.18
C PRO A 236 -16.64 -10.88 7.95
N LEU A 237 -15.36 -10.52 8.09
CA LEU A 237 -14.37 -11.30 8.87
C LEU A 237 -14.44 -11.01 10.37
N ILE A 238 -15.10 -9.92 10.78
CA ILE A 238 -15.25 -9.57 12.20
C ILE A 238 -16.25 -10.56 12.85
N PRO A 239 -15.86 -11.30 13.91
CA PRO A 239 -16.73 -12.29 14.53
C PRO A 239 -18.01 -11.70 15.11
N LEU A 240 -19.13 -12.42 14.97
CA LEU A 240 -20.40 -12.05 15.62
C LEU A 240 -20.33 -12.23 17.14
N ARG A 241 -21.15 -11.46 17.85
CA ARG A 241 -21.22 -11.42 19.33
C ARG A 241 -22.59 -11.85 19.83
N PRO A 242 -22.84 -13.15 20.09
CA PRO A 242 -24.11 -13.63 20.62
C PRO A 242 -24.41 -12.99 21.99
N ARG A 243 -25.68 -12.64 22.25
CA ARG A 243 -26.08 -12.01 23.54
C ARG A 243 -25.95 -12.95 24.74
N SER A 244 -26.09 -14.26 24.53
CA SER A 244 -25.97 -15.29 25.57
C SER A 244 -24.53 -15.74 25.84
N SER A 245 -23.54 -14.99 25.34
CA SER A 245 -22.13 -15.36 25.46
C SER A 245 -21.53 -15.02 26.83
N HIS A 246 -20.42 -15.69 27.15
CA HIS A 246 -19.61 -15.41 28.35
C HIS A 246 -18.14 -15.24 27.94
N LYS A 247 -17.26 -14.88 28.89
CA LYS A 247 -15.83 -14.66 28.63
C LYS A 247 -15.16 -15.82 27.86
N GLY A 248 -15.39 -17.06 28.28
CA GLY A 248 -14.88 -18.24 27.56
C GLY A 248 -15.33 -18.40 26.09
N THR A 249 -16.47 -17.83 25.69
CA THR A 249 -16.97 -17.89 24.30
C THR A 249 -16.00 -17.22 23.32
N PHE A 250 -15.22 -16.24 23.78
CA PHE A 250 -14.31 -15.44 22.96
C PHE A 250 -12.84 -15.77 23.18
N GLY A 251 -12.59 -16.96 23.72
CA GLY A 251 -11.25 -17.50 23.92
C GLY A 251 -10.42 -16.79 24.99
N HIS A 252 -9.22 -17.32 25.18
CA HIS A 252 -8.22 -16.82 26.11
C HIS A 252 -6.90 -16.59 25.37
N ALA A 253 -6.51 -15.33 25.20
CA ALA A 253 -5.21 -14.95 24.64
C ALA A 253 -4.09 -15.09 25.68
N GLY A 254 -3.02 -15.79 25.33
CA GLY A 254 -1.78 -15.83 26.11
C GLY A 254 -0.71 -14.99 25.45
N ILE A 255 0.01 -14.17 26.23
CA ILE A 255 1.14 -13.40 25.76
C ILE A 255 2.35 -13.83 26.57
N VAL A 256 3.42 -14.26 25.93
CA VAL A 256 4.70 -14.60 26.58
C VAL A 256 5.71 -13.55 26.17
N GLY A 257 6.09 -12.70 27.13
CA GLY A 257 6.89 -11.52 26.82
C GLY A 257 7.29 -10.72 28.05
N GLY A 258 8.09 -9.70 27.79
CA GLY A 258 8.63 -8.82 28.82
C GLY A 258 10.02 -9.23 29.30
N SER A 259 10.79 -8.21 29.61
CA SER A 259 12.10 -8.23 30.24
C SER A 259 12.30 -6.88 30.93
N GLN A 260 13.36 -6.74 31.71
CA GLN A 260 13.71 -5.46 32.32
C GLN A 260 13.81 -4.35 31.26
N GLY A 261 13.15 -3.22 31.50
CA GLY A 261 13.07 -2.10 30.56
C GLY A 261 12.07 -2.28 29.40
N LYS A 262 11.53 -3.48 29.16
CA LYS A 262 10.60 -3.76 28.06
C LYS A 262 9.20 -4.22 28.50
N THR A 263 8.79 -3.92 29.74
CA THR A 263 7.45 -4.28 30.28
C THR A 263 6.28 -3.65 29.52
N GLY A 264 6.49 -2.56 28.77
CA GLY A 264 5.43 -1.94 27.96
C GLY A 264 4.96 -2.82 26.80
N ALA A 265 5.86 -3.62 26.21
CA ALA A 265 5.54 -4.43 25.04
C ALA A 265 4.47 -5.51 25.31
N PRO A 266 4.63 -6.41 26.29
CA PRO A 266 3.60 -7.41 26.58
C PRO A 266 2.32 -6.79 27.16
N ALA A 267 2.41 -5.62 27.83
CA ALA A 267 1.24 -4.89 28.31
C ALA A 267 0.37 -4.39 27.14
N MET A 268 0.98 -3.77 26.13
CA MET A 268 0.27 -3.33 24.92
C MET A 268 -0.32 -4.49 24.14
N ALA A 269 0.40 -5.61 24.03
CA ALA A 269 -0.10 -6.82 23.37
C ALA A 269 -1.34 -7.40 24.09
N GLY A 270 -1.29 -7.50 25.42
CA GLY A 270 -2.41 -7.96 26.24
C GLY A 270 -3.64 -7.07 26.14
N LEU A 271 -3.46 -5.75 26.22
CA LEU A 271 -4.55 -4.78 26.02
C LEU A 271 -5.11 -4.84 24.61
N GLY A 272 -4.25 -4.98 23.59
CA GLY A 272 -4.65 -5.15 22.20
C GLY A 272 -5.59 -6.35 22.02
N ALA A 273 -5.26 -7.49 22.64
CA ALA A 273 -6.11 -8.68 22.61
C ALA A 273 -7.51 -8.44 23.21
N LEU A 274 -7.59 -7.78 24.37
CA LEU A 274 -8.89 -7.43 24.97
C LEU A 274 -9.67 -6.41 24.11
N ARG A 275 -8.99 -5.41 23.55
CA ARG A 275 -9.60 -4.36 22.72
C ARG A 275 -10.26 -4.91 21.45
N ILE A 276 -9.71 -5.97 20.85
CA ILE A 276 -10.31 -6.63 19.68
C ILE A 276 -11.40 -7.65 20.05
N GLY A 277 -11.66 -7.86 21.35
CA GLY A 277 -12.80 -8.65 21.84
C GLY A 277 -12.46 -10.06 22.35
N ALA A 278 -11.18 -10.37 22.62
CA ALA A 278 -10.82 -11.59 23.33
C ALA A 278 -11.49 -11.62 24.71
N GLY A 279 -11.98 -12.78 25.12
CA GLY A 279 -12.75 -12.89 26.37
C GLY A 279 -11.88 -12.83 27.63
N LEU A 280 -10.64 -13.31 27.53
CA LEU A 280 -9.62 -13.28 28.56
C LEU A 280 -8.26 -12.99 27.91
N ALA A 281 -7.38 -12.31 28.64
CA ALA A 281 -5.98 -12.15 28.28
C ALA A 281 -5.09 -12.38 29.51
N THR A 282 -4.01 -13.13 29.35
CA THR A 282 -2.97 -13.28 30.40
C THR A 282 -1.58 -13.07 29.80
N VAL A 283 -0.74 -12.34 30.50
CA VAL A 283 0.68 -12.15 30.20
C VAL A 283 1.52 -13.04 31.10
N ALA A 284 2.22 -14.01 30.53
CA ALA A 284 3.29 -14.76 31.19
C ALA A 284 4.62 -14.02 31.02
N THR A 285 5.32 -13.78 32.13
CA THR A 285 6.47 -12.85 32.18
C THR A 285 7.44 -13.24 33.29
N PRO A 286 8.73 -12.84 33.25
CA PRO A 286 9.65 -13.04 34.36
C PRO A 286 9.08 -12.51 35.69
N GLN A 287 9.20 -13.28 36.77
CA GLN A 287 8.61 -12.96 38.07
C GLN A 287 9.01 -11.57 38.58
N SER A 288 10.25 -11.11 38.32
CA SER A 288 10.76 -9.81 38.79
C SER A 288 10.00 -8.62 38.21
N ILE A 289 9.37 -8.78 37.04
CA ILE A 289 8.66 -7.69 36.34
C ILE A 289 7.13 -7.83 36.40
N SER A 290 6.60 -8.91 37.00
CA SER A 290 5.16 -9.11 37.17
C SER A 290 4.47 -7.96 37.93
N PRO A 291 5.00 -7.44 39.06
CA PRO A 291 4.35 -6.35 39.80
C PRO A 291 4.21 -5.06 38.99
N ILE A 292 5.15 -4.81 38.08
CA ILE A 292 5.11 -3.66 37.17
C ILE A 292 3.96 -3.82 36.16
N LEU A 293 3.77 -5.04 35.65
CA LEU A 293 2.67 -5.35 34.74
C LEU A 293 1.33 -5.31 35.45
N GLU A 294 1.22 -5.83 36.68
CA GLU A 294 0.01 -5.76 37.52
C GLU A 294 -0.39 -4.31 37.81
N SER A 295 0.60 -3.43 38.00
CA SER A 295 0.35 -1.99 38.17
C SER A 295 -0.15 -1.31 36.89
N LYS A 296 0.26 -1.80 35.71
CA LYS A 296 -0.12 -1.26 34.39
C LYS A 296 -1.43 -1.84 33.87
N LEU A 297 -1.79 -3.05 34.27
CA LEU A 297 -2.83 -3.86 33.67
C LEU A 297 -3.90 -4.21 34.71
N LEU A 298 -5.03 -3.50 34.66
CA LEU A 298 -6.15 -3.77 35.56
C LEU A 298 -7.02 -4.94 35.11
N GLU A 299 -7.15 -5.14 33.80
CA GLU A 299 -8.04 -6.16 33.21
C GLU A 299 -7.28 -7.39 32.69
N VAL A 300 -6.05 -7.19 32.22
CA VAL A 300 -5.20 -8.29 31.72
C VAL A 300 -4.54 -8.96 32.92
N MET A 301 -4.70 -10.27 33.03
CA MET A 301 -4.05 -11.03 34.10
C MET A 301 -2.54 -11.15 33.84
N THR A 302 -1.76 -11.29 34.91
CA THR A 302 -0.34 -11.62 34.85
C THR A 302 -0.11 -13.02 35.38
N GLU A 303 0.90 -13.71 34.86
CA GLU A 303 1.35 -15.00 35.36
C GLU A 303 2.87 -14.96 35.50
N PRO A 304 3.40 -14.80 36.73
CA PRO A 304 4.84 -14.76 36.97
C PRO A 304 5.46 -16.13 36.67
N MET A 305 6.54 -16.11 35.90
CA MET A 305 7.30 -17.30 35.51
C MET A 305 8.69 -17.28 36.17
N PRO A 306 9.27 -18.46 36.47
CA PRO A 306 10.67 -18.57 36.85
C PRO A 306 11.57 -17.83 35.86
N GLU A 307 12.63 -17.21 36.37
CA GLU A 307 13.56 -16.42 35.57
C GLU A 307 15.01 -16.82 35.86
N SER A 308 15.88 -16.67 34.87
CA SER A 308 17.31 -16.88 35.03
C SER A 308 17.95 -15.80 35.90
N SER A 309 19.24 -15.95 36.21
CA SER A 309 20.05 -14.92 36.88
C SER A 309 20.10 -13.58 36.13
N GLN A 310 19.74 -13.56 34.85
CA GLN A 310 19.65 -12.34 34.03
C GLN A 310 18.24 -11.73 34.04
N HIS A 311 17.31 -12.23 34.87
CA HIS A 311 15.91 -11.80 34.93
C HIS A 311 15.16 -11.99 33.59
N LEU A 312 15.50 -13.05 32.86
CA LEU A 312 14.88 -13.44 31.59
C LEU A 312 14.24 -14.82 31.71
N LEU A 313 13.30 -15.14 30.82
CA LEU A 313 12.76 -16.50 30.75
C LEU A 313 13.85 -17.46 30.27
N GLY A 314 14.12 -18.49 31.07
CA GLY A 314 15.04 -19.59 30.77
C GLY A 314 14.35 -20.95 30.93
N MET A 315 15.08 -22.05 30.76
CA MET A 315 14.49 -23.40 30.76
C MET A 315 13.75 -23.77 32.05
N GLU A 316 14.04 -23.10 33.17
CA GLU A 316 13.28 -23.23 34.42
C GLU A 316 11.81 -22.80 34.26
N ALA A 317 11.51 -21.87 33.35
CA ALA A 317 10.15 -21.43 33.03
C ALA A 317 9.39 -22.44 32.16
N TYR A 318 10.08 -23.37 31.48
CA TYR A 318 9.48 -24.23 30.47
C TYR A 318 8.25 -25.03 30.97
N PRO A 319 8.28 -25.71 32.14
CA PRO A 319 7.12 -26.45 32.62
C PRO A 319 5.90 -25.54 32.87
N GLY A 320 6.14 -24.35 33.43
CA GLY A 320 5.11 -23.34 33.68
C GLY A 320 4.53 -22.79 32.38
N LEU A 321 5.39 -22.46 31.41
CA LEU A 321 4.97 -21.96 30.09
C LEU A 321 4.20 -23.02 29.29
N LEU A 322 4.56 -24.29 29.40
CA LEU A 322 3.82 -25.39 28.76
C LEU A 322 2.41 -25.52 29.37
N ALA A 323 2.30 -25.49 30.70
CA ALA A 323 1.02 -25.53 31.40
C ALA A 323 0.17 -24.27 31.13
N PHE A 324 0.81 -23.10 31.02
CA PHE A 324 0.20 -21.84 30.61
C PHE A 324 -0.40 -21.97 29.21
N ALA A 325 0.42 -22.39 28.24
CA ALA A 325 0.05 -22.51 26.84
C ALA A 325 -1.13 -23.47 26.61
N ALA A 326 -1.17 -24.59 27.33
CA ALA A 326 -2.25 -25.57 27.24
C ALA A 326 -3.65 -25.01 27.60
N LYS A 327 -3.71 -23.90 28.34
CA LYS A 327 -4.96 -23.25 28.76
C LYS A 327 -5.41 -22.12 27.83
N LYS A 328 -4.66 -21.81 26.77
CA LYS A 328 -4.92 -20.64 25.90
C LYS A 328 -5.52 -21.07 24.57
N SER A 329 -6.37 -20.21 24.02
CA SER A 329 -6.96 -20.40 22.70
C SER A 329 -6.03 -19.93 21.58
N ALA A 330 -5.14 -18.98 21.87
CA ALA A 330 -4.08 -18.50 20.99
C ALA A 330 -2.95 -17.89 21.83
N LEU A 331 -1.73 -17.92 21.30
CA LEU A 331 -0.54 -17.44 21.98
C LEU A 331 0.21 -16.38 21.14
N ALA A 332 0.82 -15.41 21.80
CA ALA A 332 1.77 -14.48 21.18
C ALA A 332 3.10 -14.55 21.93
N PHE A 333 4.21 -14.63 21.21
CA PHE A 333 5.56 -14.71 21.76
C PHE A 333 6.42 -13.58 21.23
N GLY A 334 7.24 -13.01 22.11
CA GLY A 334 8.33 -12.11 21.70
C GLY A 334 8.23 -10.64 22.09
N PRO A 335 7.06 -10.01 22.33
CA PRO A 335 7.00 -8.63 22.79
C PRO A 335 7.86 -8.37 24.03
N GLY A 336 9.03 -7.76 23.82
CA GLY A 336 10.00 -7.45 24.86
C GLY A 336 10.63 -8.65 25.56
N LEU A 337 10.66 -9.83 24.95
CA LEU A 337 11.14 -11.06 25.58
C LEU A 337 12.67 -11.09 25.80
N GLY A 338 13.43 -10.33 25.01
CA GLY A 338 14.89 -10.46 24.92
C GLY A 338 15.32 -11.62 24.00
N THR A 339 16.58 -11.58 23.55
CA THR A 339 17.15 -12.50 22.56
C THR A 339 18.31 -13.31 23.13
N SER A 340 18.31 -13.59 24.44
CA SER A 340 19.36 -14.40 25.06
C SER A 340 19.31 -15.85 24.53
N PRO A 341 20.44 -16.58 24.54
CA PRO A 341 20.46 -18.00 24.20
C PRO A 341 19.48 -18.82 25.04
N GLU A 342 19.37 -18.52 26.33
CA GLU A 342 18.49 -19.22 27.27
C GLU A 342 17.02 -19.02 26.91
N THR A 343 16.61 -17.78 26.61
CA THR A 343 15.25 -17.46 26.17
C THR A 343 14.92 -18.10 24.83
N THR A 344 15.87 -18.08 23.89
CA THR A 344 15.72 -18.74 22.59
C THR A 344 15.53 -20.25 22.76
N GLU A 345 16.25 -20.87 23.69
CA GLU A 345 16.15 -22.31 23.93
C GLU A 345 14.80 -22.73 24.53
N VAL A 346 14.22 -21.88 25.40
CA VAL A 346 12.84 -22.08 25.88
C VAL A 346 11.85 -22.09 24.74
N LEU A 347 11.93 -21.11 23.83
CA LEU A 347 11.04 -21.04 22.67
C LEU A 347 11.23 -22.27 21.77
N ARG A 348 12.47 -22.72 21.57
CA ARG A 348 12.78 -23.91 20.76
C ARG A 348 12.12 -25.17 21.28
N HIS A 349 12.04 -25.33 22.59
CA HIS A 349 11.36 -26.47 23.22
C HIS A 349 9.85 -26.30 23.28
N LEU A 350 9.36 -25.09 23.55
CA LEU A 350 7.95 -24.81 23.77
C LEU A 350 7.14 -24.83 22.49
N LEU A 351 7.60 -24.15 21.42
CA LEU A 351 6.82 -23.95 20.21
C LEU A 351 6.36 -25.26 19.53
N PRO A 352 7.20 -26.31 19.40
CA PRO A 352 6.77 -27.60 18.83
C PRO A 352 5.68 -28.31 19.65
N GLN A 353 5.54 -27.98 20.93
CA GLN A 353 4.53 -28.60 21.80
C GLN A 353 3.16 -27.91 21.68
N LEU A 354 3.08 -26.73 21.08
CA LEU A 354 1.85 -25.94 21.02
C LEU A 354 0.78 -26.60 20.17
N GLU A 355 -0.40 -26.78 20.75
CA GLU A 355 -1.62 -27.17 20.05
C GLU A 355 -2.42 -25.97 19.55
N ALA A 356 -2.30 -24.83 20.24
CA ALA A 356 -2.99 -23.58 19.89
C ALA A 356 -2.24 -22.82 18.79
N PRO A 357 -2.95 -22.04 17.94
CA PRO A 357 -2.28 -21.13 16.99
C PRO A 357 -1.43 -20.11 17.74
N CYS A 358 -0.31 -19.71 17.13
CA CYS A 358 0.60 -18.74 17.71
C CYS A 358 1.01 -17.61 16.76
N ILE A 359 1.36 -16.48 17.36
CA ILE A 359 1.97 -15.31 16.73
C ILE A 359 3.39 -15.20 17.26
N LEU A 360 4.36 -15.01 16.37
CA LEU A 360 5.75 -14.77 16.72
C LEU A 360 6.12 -13.36 16.25
N ASP A 361 6.55 -12.55 17.19
CA ASP A 361 6.81 -11.12 16.99
C ASP A 361 8.18 -10.74 17.56
N ALA A 362 8.78 -9.67 17.05
CA ALA A 362 9.94 -8.98 17.64
C ALA A 362 11.07 -9.92 18.14
N ASP A 363 11.34 -9.95 19.45
CA ASP A 363 12.47 -10.68 20.02
C ASP A 363 12.36 -12.20 19.82
N ALA A 364 11.15 -12.75 19.67
CA ALA A 364 10.98 -14.17 19.33
C ALA A 364 11.45 -14.47 17.90
N LEU A 365 11.13 -13.60 16.93
CA LEU A 365 11.63 -13.74 15.55
C LEU A 365 13.15 -13.57 15.51
N ASN A 366 13.68 -12.56 16.21
CA ASN A 366 15.11 -12.30 16.26
C ASN A 366 15.89 -13.48 16.87
N GLY A 367 15.42 -14.02 17.99
CA GLY A 367 16.03 -15.20 18.61
C GLY A 367 15.97 -16.45 17.73
N LEU A 368 14.87 -16.63 16.99
CA LEU A 368 14.66 -17.79 16.12
C LEU A 368 15.23 -17.63 14.70
N ALA A 369 15.80 -16.48 14.34
CA ALA A 369 16.28 -16.20 12.99
C ALA A 369 17.31 -17.24 12.49
N GLN A 370 18.15 -17.76 13.39
CA GLN A 370 19.14 -18.82 13.09
C GLN A 370 18.59 -20.25 13.29
N HIS A 371 17.30 -20.39 13.64
CA HIS A 371 16.64 -21.64 14.00
C HIS A 371 15.39 -21.92 13.17
N HIS A 372 15.34 -21.41 11.93
CA HIS A 372 14.22 -21.54 10.99
C HIS A 372 13.66 -22.97 10.79
N GLN A 373 14.46 -24.01 11.03
CA GLN A 373 14.03 -25.43 10.99
C GLN A 373 12.88 -25.73 11.96
N ILE A 374 12.74 -24.95 13.03
CA ILE A 374 11.66 -25.09 14.02
C ILE A 374 10.27 -24.96 13.39
N PHE A 375 10.11 -24.13 12.35
CA PHE A 375 8.82 -23.88 11.73
C PHE A 375 8.23 -25.14 11.10
N SER A 376 9.07 -26.07 10.63
CA SER A 376 8.66 -27.37 10.11
C SER A 376 8.20 -28.34 11.20
N ALA A 377 8.59 -28.10 12.46
CA ALA A 377 8.21 -28.93 13.61
C ALA A 377 6.94 -28.43 14.31
N LEU A 378 6.39 -27.29 13.92
CA LEU A 378 5.17 -26.74 14.51
C LEU A 378 3.95 -27.50 14.00
N LYS A 379 3.03 -27.84 14.92
CA LYS A 379 1.76 -28.51 14.59
C LYS A 379 0.82 -27.63 13.76
N ARG A 380 0.99 -26.30 13.84
CA ARG A 380 0.22 -25.30 13.08
C ARG A 380 1.17 -24.21 12.56
N PRO A 381 0.95 -23.69 11.35
CA PRO A 381 1.72 -22.55 10.85
C PRO A 381 1.54 -21.32 11.78
N PRO A 382 2.64 -20.69 12.23
CA PRO A 382 2.56 -19.47 13.02
C PRO A 382 2.24 -18.26 12.12
N ILE A 383 1.71 -17.21 12.73
CA ILE A 383 1.69 -15.86 12.13
C ILE A 383 2.98 -15.16 12.55
N LEU A 384 3.75 -14.65 11.59
CA LEU A 384 4.97 -13.87 11.85
C LEU A 384 4.66 -12.39 11.64
N THR A 385 5.08 -11.52 12.55
CA THR A 385 4.82 -10.07 12.49
C THR A 385 6.08 -9.24 12.66
#